data_AF-A0A8S3H8T1-F1
#
_entry.id   AF-A0A8S3H8T1-F1
#
_cell.length_a   1.000
_cell.length_b   1.000
_cell.length_c   1.000
_cell.angle_alpha   90.00
_cell.angle_beta   90.00
_cell.angle_gamma   90.00
#
_symmetry.space_group_name_H-M   'P 1'
#
loop_
_entity.id
_entity.type
_entity.pdbx_description
1 polymer ?
#
loop_
_entity_poly.entity_id
_entity_poly.type
_entity_poly.pdbx_seq_one_letter_code
_entity_poly.pdbx_strand_id
1 'polypeptide(L)'
;MYFYSVTTEKLIAVEIGTVQPSFITWSDDDRILYFVAQAMWSKEEEDAHRVEWKNVINHRQIKPGEHSVIYRITIDTNNLLLFANVSIVANVSLMVNELLYVPYQQQLIFTSRGRSYEDLDNFEIYSIKLSSSSSSSLSRLTNMEGVEQELKLSSDGKVQTTQRRLFSLDLTTGKIDRLGQNFDGVITQCTVKSGGGVHIIGQLGLNVQVYTQESIADDAIQQRGSNGTYERFSSLSHQPGGPVAFVFSSFEKPKEVYLADSIDQLMSAKAITNNNVLFTQRNLPQVKAYYWKNTADNQVIEGVLHYPPGKSNEKNLPLLVLIHGGPNAASLNELQANWNNWATIAATEGWLVLEPNYRGSTGYGDKFLGELRLRLLSL
;
A
#
# COMPACT_ATOMS: atom_id res chain seq x y z
N MET A 1 -13.31 17.81 -9.88
CA MET A 1 -11.89 17.44 -9.71
C MET A 1 -11.07 18.72 -9.59
N TYR A 2 -9.93 18.71 -8.90
CA TYR A 2 -9.05 19.88 -8.81
C TYR A 2 -7.67 19.55 -9.39
N PHE A 3 -7.14 20.45 -10.20
CA PHE A 3 -5.78 20.39 -10.74
C PHE A 3 -4.98 21.56 -10.16
N TYR A 4 -3.81 21.28 -9.61
CA TYR A 4 -2.92 22.33 -9.10
C TYR A 4 -1.75 22.51 -10.05
N SER A 5 -1.65 23.71 -10.63
CA SER A 5 -0.49 24.09 -11.45
C SER A 5 0.60 24.61 -10.54
N VAL A 6 1.72 23.88 -10.47
CA VAL A 6 2.91 24.30 -9.70
C VAL A 6 3.59 25.54 -10.30
N THR A 7 3.49 25.75 -11.61
CA THR A 7 4.12 26.89 -12.30
C THR A 7 3.36 28.19 -12.08
N THR A 8 2.02 28.13 -12.04
CA THR A 8 1.18 29.32 -11.85
C THR A 8 0.64 29.45 -10.43
N GLU A 9 0.91 28.47 -9.57
CA GLU A 9 0.38 28.34 -8.20
C GLU A 9 -1.14 28.45 -8.11
N LYS A 10 -1.85 27.95 -9.14
CA LYS A 10 -3.30 28.04 -9.23
C LYS A 10 -3.95 26.67 -9.06
N LEU A 11 -5.00 26.64 -8.24
CA LEU A 11 -5.92 25.52 -8.17
C LEU A 11 -7.05 25.75 -9.18
N ILE A 12 -7.21 24.81 -10.12
CA ILE A 12 -8.20 24.86 -11.18
C ILE A 12 -9.24 23.79 -10.90
N ALA A 13 -10.51 24.20 -10.77
CA ALA A 13 -11.62 23.28 -10.65
C ALA A 13 -12.07 22.82 -12.04
N VAL A 14 -12.19 21.51 -12.21
CA VAL A 14 -12.71 20.86 -13.41
C VAL A 14 -13.99 20.14 -13.05
N GLU A 15 -15.10 20.56 -13.66
CA GLU A 15 -16.41 19.97 -13.45
C GLU A 15 -16.51 18.61 -14.16
N ILE A 16 -16.90 17.59 -13.40
CA ILE A 16 -17.02 16.20 -13.89
C ILE A 16 -18.41 15.61 -13.58
N GLY A 17 -19.39 16.49 -13.35
CA GLY A 17 -20.73 16.12 -12.89
C GLY A 17 -20.73 15.56 -11.47
N THR A 18 -21.65 14.64 -11.20
CA THR A 18 -21.84 13.99 -9.89
C THR A 18 -20.91 12.81 -9.63
N VAL A 19 -20.01 12.52 -10.57
CA VAL A 19 -19.11 11.37 -10.52
C VAL A 19 -18.01 11.60 -9.48
N GLN A 20 -17.71 10.57 -8.68
CA GLN A 20 -16.65 10.60 -7.66
C GLN A 20 -15.46 9.74 -8.09
N PRO A 21 -14.34 10.36 -8.54
CA PRO A 21 -13.14 9.64 -8.93
C PRO A 21 -12.51 8.91 -7.74
N SER A 22 -12.14 7.66 -7.92
CA SER A 22 -11.45 6.84 -6.92
C SER A 22 -9.97 6.61 -7.26
N PHE A 23 -9.68 6.31 -8.52
CA PHE A 23 -8.32 6.04 -9.02
C PHE A 23 -8.10 6.81 -10.32
N ILE A 24 -6.87 7.30 -10.54
CA ILE A 24 -6.52 8.13 -11.68
C ILE A 24 -5.18 7.69 -12.28
N THR A 25 -5.03 7.86 -13.58
CA THR A 25 -3.74 7.73 -14.29
C THR A 25 -3.70 8.69 -15.47
N TRP A 26 -2.53 9.24 -15.74
CA TRP A 26 -2.28 10.11 -16.89
C TRP A 26 -1.86 9.31 -18.12
N SER A 27 -2.19 9.83 -19.31
CA SER A 27 -1.47 9.48 -20.53
C SER A 27 -0.03 10.03 -20.47
N ASP A 28 0.86 9.46 -21.28
CA ASP A 28 2.26 9.85 -21.36
C ASP A 28 2.49 11.23 -22.01
N ASP A 29 1.51 11.74 -22.74
CA ASP A 29 1.53 13.07 -23.34
C ASP A 29 0.89 14.16 -22.46
N ASP A 30 0.47 13.83 -21.23
CA ASP A 30 -0.21 14.70 -20.27
C ASP A 30 -1.53 15.33 -20.77
N ARG A 31 -2.12 14.82 -21.86
CA ARG A 31 -3.36 15.36 -22.46
C ARG A 31 -4.61 14.64 -22.03
N ILE A 32 -4.50 13.43 -21.52
CA ILE A 32 -5.65 12.63 -21.11
C ILE A 32 -5.45 12.15 -19.68
N LEU A 33 -6.44 12.43 -18.84
CA LEU A 33 -6.55 11.81 -17.53
C LEU A 33 -7.63 10.73 -17.58
N TYR A 34 -7.25 9.50 -17.29
CA TYR A 34 -8.19 8.41 -17.07
C TYR A 34 -8.53 8.32 -15.59
N PHE A 35 -9.79 8.06 -15.28
CA PHE A 35 -10.20 7.83 -13.91
C PHE A 35 -11.32 6.81 -13.77
N VAL A 36 -11.37 6.18 -12.61
CA VAL A 36 -12.40 5.22 -12.22
C VAL A 36 -13.41 5.92 -11.32
N ALA A 37 -14.70 5.65 -11.52
CA ALA A 37 -15.71 5.88 -10.51
C ALA A 37 -16.63 4.68 -10.38
N GLN A 38 -17.23 4.53 -9.20
CA GLN A 38 -18.23 3.50 -8.96
C GLN A 38 -19.59 3.99 -9.42
N ALA A 39 -20.30 3.17 -10.19
CA ALA A 39 -21.70 3.40 -10.46
C ALA A 39 -22.49 3.06 -9.18
N MET A 40 -23.02 4.10 -8.54
CA MET A 40 -23.87 3.95 -7.36
C MET A 40 -25.30 3.64 -7.79
N TRP A 41 -26.00 2.83 -7.01
CA TRP A 41 -27.43 2.62 -7.15
C TRP A 41 -28.22 3.94 -7.03
N SER A 42 -29.33 4.04 -7.74
CA SER A 42 -30.32 5.07 -7.50
C SER A 42 -30.95 4.88 -6.11
N LYS A 43 -31.54 5.96 -5.57
CA LYS A 43 -32.27 5.88 -4.30
C LYS A 43 -33.43 4.87 -4.35
N GLU A 44 -34.06 4.73 -5.52
CA GLU A 44 -35.15 3.77 -5.74
C GLU A 44 -34.65 2.33 -5.73
N GLU A 45 -33.49 2.05 -6.32
CA GLU A 45 -32.82 0.74 -6.27
C GLU A 45 -32.41 0.39 -4.83
N GLU A 46 -31.87 1.36 -4.09
CA GLU A 46 -31.55 1.19 -2.66
C GLU A 46 -32.79 0.89 -1.81
N ASP A 47 -33.87 1.65 -2.00
CA ASP A 47 -35.10 1.51 -1.22
C ASP A 47 -35.81 0.19 -1.54
N ALA A 48 -35.86 -0.23 -2.81
CA ALA A 48 -36.42 -1.52 -3.21
C ALA A 48 -35.67 -2.70 -2.59
N HIS A 49 -34.33 -2.65 -2.57
CA HIS A 49 -33.51 -3.69 -1.96
C HIS A 49 -33.62 -3.72 -0.43
N ARG A 50 -33.82 -2.56 0.23
CA ARG A 50 -34.04 -2.51 1.70
C ARG A 50 -35.32 -3.23 2.13
N VAL A 51 -36.36 -3.25 1.28
CA VAL A 51 -37.66 -3.87 1.60
C VAL A 51 -37.60 -5.41 1.62
N GLU A 52 -36.70 -6.02 0.86
CA GLU A 52 -36.61 -7.49 0.75
C GLU A 52 -35.85 -8.19 1.90
N TRP A 53 -35.13 -7.49 2.78
CA TRP A 53 -34.02 -8.12 3.51
C TRP A 53 -34.05 -8.05 5.06
N LYS A 54 -34.00 -9.23 5.70
CA LYS A 54 -33.90 -9.44 7.18
C LYS A 54 -32.66 -10.26 7.64
N ASN A 55 -31.66 -10.50 6.79
CA ASN A 55 -30.53 -11.40 7.12
C ASN A 55 -29.16 -10.72 6.98
N VAL A 56 -28.36 -10.75 8.06
CA VAL A 56 -27.11 -9.98 8.24
C VAL A 56 -25.92 -10.57 7.46
N ILE A 57 -25.98 -11.86 7.08
CA ILE A 57 -24.87 -12.57 6.41
C ILE A 57 -24.67 -12.07 4.95
N ASN A 58 -25.72 -11.67 4.26
CA ASN A 58 -25.64 -11.25 2.86
C ASN A 58 -25.30 -9.76 2.66
N HIS A 59 -25.07 -9.00 3.74
CA HIS A 59 -24.64 -7.59 3.63
C HIS A 59 -23.18 -7.44 3.14
N ARG A 60 -22.39 -8.52 3.14
CA ARG A 60 -20.99 -8.52 2.65
C ARG A 60 -20.86 -8.85 1.17
N GLN A 61 -21.97 -8.94 0.45
CA GLN A 61 -22.00 -9.23 -0.97
C GLN A 61 -22.19 -7.87 -1.75
N ILE A 62 -21.35 -7.52 -2.76
CA ILE A 62 -21.58 -6.42 -3.75
C ILE A 62 -23.06 -6.49 -4.13
N LYS A 63 -23.74 -5.36 -4.03
CA LYS A 63 -25.16 -5.35 -4.32
C LYS A 63 -25.37 -5.63 -5.81
N PRO A 64 -26.40 -6.39 -6.23
CA PRO A 64 -26.64 -6.67 -7.66
C PRO A 64 -26.64 -5.38 -8.52
N GLY A 65 -25.62 -5.14 -9.36
CA GLY A 65 -25.56 -3.97 -10.26
C GLY A 65 -24.49 -2.92 -9.94
N GLU A 66 -23.80 -3.01 -8.80
CA GLU A 66 -22.59 -2.22 -8.54
C GLU A 66 -21.47 -2.63 -9.52
N HIS A 67 -20.90 -1.65 -10.22
CA HIS A 67 -19.88 -1.84 -11.26
C HIS A 67 -18.98 -0.60 -11.35
N SER A 68 -17.80 -0.75 -11.96
CA SER A 68 -16.91 0.38 -12.20
C SER A 68 -17.15 0.97 -13.57
N VAL A 69 -17.07 2.29 -13.66
CA VAL A 69 -17.04 3.01 -14.94
C VAL A 69 -15.70 3.71 -15.05
N ILE A 70 -15.02 3.46 -16.16
CA ILE A 70 -13.76 4.12 -16.50
C ILE A 70 -14.09 5.28 -17.43
N TYR A 71 -13.63 6.45 -17.05
CA TYR A 71 -13.80 7.70 -17.78
C TYR A 71 -12.45 8.19 -18.30
N ARG A 72 -12.51 9.08 -19.28
CA ARG A 72 -11.39 9.91 -19.70
C ARG A 72 -11.79 11.38 -19.66
N ILE A 73 -10.82 12.21 -19.33
CA ILE A 73 -10.86 13.67 -19.42
C ILE A 73 -9.79 14.07 -20.42
N THR A 74 -10.19 14.72 -21.52
CA THR A 74 -9.22 15.39 -22.39
C THR A 74 -8.94 16.78 -21.83
N ILE A 75 -7.66 17.11 -21.72
CA ILE A 75 -7.17 18.37 -21.15
C ILE A 75 -6.60 19.22 -22.29
N ASP A 76 -7.25 20.35 -22.55
CA ASP A 76 -6.74 21.39 -23.43
C ASP A 76 -5.92 22.40 -22.60
N THR A 77 -4.62 22.43 -22.82
CA THR A 77 -3.69 23.32 -22.11
C THR A 77 -3.53 24.69 -22.77
N ASN A 78 -4.13 24.94 -23.94
CA ASN A 78 -3.81 26.10 -24.77
C ASN A 78 -4.21 27.45 -24.15
N ASN A 79 -5.08 27.49 -23.14
CA ASN A 79 -5.61 28.74 -22.56
C ASN A 79 -5.66 28.79 -21.02
N LEU A 80 -5.00 27.87 -20.29
CA LEU A 80 -5.12 27.72 -18.82
C LEU A 80 -6.55 27.47 -18.28
N LEU A 81 -7.55 27.49 -19.16
CA LEU A 81 -8.91 27.02 -18.93
C LEU A 81 -8.91 25.54 -19.29
N LEU A 82 -8.79 24.69 -18.27
CA LEU A 82 -8.93 23.25 -18.43
C LEU A 82 -10.40 22.96 -18.81
N PHE A 83 -10.71 22.96 -20.11
CA PHE A 83 -11.98 22.44 -20.60
C PHE A 83 -11.89 20.92 -20.63
N ALA A 84 -12.69 20.28 -19.78
CA ALA A 84 -12.76 18.84 -19.71
C ALA A 84 -13.94 18.33 -20.54
N ASN A 85 -13.65 17.55 -21.56
CA ASN A 85 -14.65 16.65 -22.12
C ASN A 85 -14.55 15.31 -21.39
N VAL A 86 -15.54 15.04 -20.53
CA VAL A 86 -15.67 13.78 -19.81
C VAL A 86 -16.42 12.79 -20.68
N SER A 87 -15.80 11.65 -20.98
CA SER A 87 -16.44 10.57 -21.74
C SER A 87 -16.15 9.22 -21.11
N ILE A 88 -17.09 8.29 -21.27
CA ILE A 88 -16.94 6.91 -20.81
C ILE A 88 -16.01 6.17 -21.77
N VAL A 89 -15.03 5.47 -21.21
CA VAL A 89 -14.12 4.56 -21.92
C VAL A 89 -14.65 3.13 -21.86
N ALA A 90 -15.11 2.68 -20.69
CA ALA A 90 -15.65 1.34 -20.49
C ALA A 90 -16.56 1.28 -19.25
N ASN A 91 -17.60 0.44 -19.33
CA ASN A 91 -18.31 -0.06 -18.16
C ASN A 91 -17.74 -1.45 -17.84
N VAL A 92 -17.31 -1.65 -16.60
CA VAL A 92 -16.64 -2.87 -16.16
C VAL A 92 -17.45 -3.45 -15.01
N SER A 93 -17.94 -4.68 -15.15
CA SER A 93 -18.73 -5.38 -14.12
C SER A 93 -17.95 -5.62 -12.82
N LEU A 94 -16.63 -5.44 -12.83
CA LEU A 94 -15.73 -5.59 -11.69
C LEU A 94 -15.58 -4.29 -10.90
N MET A 95 -15.22 -4.42 -9.63
CA MET A 95 -14.75 -3.29 -8.83
C MET A 95 -13.27 -3.06 -9.08
N VAL A 96 -12.92 -1.90 -9.63
CA VAL A 96 -11.54 -1.52 -9.91
C VAL A 96 -10.92 -0.90 -8.66
N ASN A 97 -9.68 -1.29 -8.35
CA ASN A 97 -8.93 -0.84 -7.16
C ASN A 97 -7.67 -0.03 -7.49
N GLU A 98 -7.11 -0.15 -8.69
CA GLU A 98 -6.00 0.67 -9.17
C GLU A 98 -6.13 0.82 -10.69
N LEU A 99 -5.52 1.85 -11.27
CA LEU A 99 -5.56 2.09 -12.72
C LEU A 99 -4.20 2.58 -13.19
N LEU A 100 -3.70 2.01 -14.28
CA LEU A 100 -2.40 2.30 -14.88
C LEU A 100 -2.53 2.41 -16.40
N TYR A 101 -2.06 3.51 -16.97
CA TYR A 101 -1.96 3.66 -18.43
C TYR A 101 -0.66 3.05 -18.96
N VAL A 102 -0.75 2.31 -20.06
CA VAL A 102 0.37 1.65 -20.72
C VAL A 102 0.52 2.21 -22.15
N PRO A 103 1.47 3.13 -22.38
CA PRO A 103 1.52 3.91 -23.62
C PRO A 103 1.77 3.09 -24.89
N TYR A 104 2.77 2.20 -24.87
CA TYR A 104 3.23 1.46 -26.07
C TYR A 104 2.21 0.43 -26.59
N GLN A 105 1.24 0.03 -25.77
CA GLN A 105 0.12 -0.82 -26.20
C GLN A 105 -1.21 -0.05 -26.27
N GLN A 106 -1.21 1.26 -25.95
CA GLN A 106 -2.41 2.10 -25.82
C GLN A 106 -3.53 1.37 -25.08
N GLN A 107 -3.26 0.97 -23.83
CA GLN A 107 -4.22 0.24 -23.02
C GLN A 107 -4.21 0.73 -21.58
N LEU A 108 -5.31 0.45 -20.88
CA LEU A 108 -5.42 0.62 -19.45
C LEU A 108 -5.26 -0.74 -18.78
N ILE A 109 -4.51 -0.79 -17.71
CA ILE A 109 -4.36 -1.94 -16.82
C ILE A 109 -4.94 -1.56 -15.46
N PHE A 110 -5.63 -2.50 -14.83
CA PHE A 110 -6.22 -2.27 -13.53
C PHE A 110 -6.25 -3.55 -12.70
N THR A 111 -6.21 -3.40 -11.38
CA THR A 111 -6.53 -4.49 -10.46
C THR A 111 -8.02 -4.48 -10.16
N SER A 112 -8.63 -5.66 -10.12
CA SER A 112 -9.95 -5.82 -9.53
C SER A 112 -9.85 -6.03 -8.02
N ARG A 113 -10.96 -5.82 -7.32
CA ARG A 113 -11.12 -6.23 -5.93
C ARG A 113 -12.37 -7.07 -5.75
N GLY A 114 -12.24 -8.10 -4.90
CA GLY A 114 -13.37 -8.83 -4.36
C GLY A 114 -14.18 -8.01 -3.36
N ARG A 115 -15.36 -8.55 -2.99
CA ARG A 115 -16.26 -7.98 -1.98
C ARG A 115 -15.67 -8.05 -0.57
N SER A 116 -14.98 -9.16 -0.31
CA SER A 116 -14.32 -9.52 0.93
C SER A 116 -12.89 -9.94 0.61
N TYR A 117 -11.98 -9.75 1.56
CA TYR A 117 -10.63 -10.32 1.49
C TYR A 117 -10.63 -11.86 1.54
N GLU A 118 -11.77 -12.48 1.82
CA GLU A 118 -11.99 -13.92 1.76
C GLU A 118 -12.25 -14.43 0.34
N ASP A 119 -12.54 -13.52 -0.60
CA ASP A 119 -12.87 -13.81 -2.00
C ASP A 119 -11.65 -13.46 -2.88
N LEU A 120 -10.59 -14.25 -2.70
CA LEU A 120 -9.29 -14.00 -3.33
C LEU A 120 -9.33 -14.17 -4.86
N ASP A 121 -10.29 -14.95 -5.39
CA ASP A 121 -10.46 -15.20 -6.83
C ASP A 121 -10.81 -13.94 -7.64
N ASN A 122 -11.19 -12.85 -6.96
CA ASN A 122 -11.61 -11.58 -7.57
C ASN A 122 -10.55 -10.48 -7.47
N PHE A 123 -9.31 -10.79 -7.10
CA PHE A 123 -8.19 -9.87 -7.12
C PHE A 123 -7.24 -10.21 -8.25
N GLU A 124 -7.52 -9.69 -9.44
CA GLU A 124 -6.75 -10.01 -10.63
C GLU A 124 -6.44 -8.76 -11.43
N ILE A 125 -5.40 -8.83 -12.26
CA ILE A 125 -5.02 -7.79 -13.20
C ILE A 125 -5.76 -8.00 -14.51
N TYR A 126 -6.37 -6.92 -15.00
CA TYR A 126 -7.08 -6.87 -16.28
C TYR A 126 -6.51 -5.77 -17.17
N SER A 127 -6.75 -5.90 -18.47
CA SER A 127 -6.46 -4.89 -19.47
C SER A 127 -7.67 -4.51 -20.31
N ILE A 128 -7.70 -3.26 -20.76
CA ILE A 128 -8.65 -2.72 -21.72
C ILE A 128 -7.86 -1.96 -22.79
N LYS A 129 -7.91 -2.45 -24.04
CA LYS A 129 -7.32 -1.76 -25.18
C LYS A 129 -8.13 -0.51 -25.52
N LEU A 130 -7.43 0.60 -25.71
CA LEU A 130 -8.03 1.87 -26.12
C LEU A 130 -8.10 1.90 -27.64
N SER A 131 -9.14 1.31 -28.22
CA SER A 131 -9.39 1.38 -29.67
C SER A 131 -10.26 2.58 -30.02
N SER A 132 -10.17 3.07 -31.25
CA SER A 132 -11.09 4.07 -31.82
C SER A 132 -12.49 3.50 -32.14
N SER A 133 -12.67 2.18 -32.02
CA SER A 133 -13.95 1.50 -32.22
C SER A 133 -14.66 1.22 -30.90
N SER A 134 -15.98 1.32 -30.90
CA SER A 134 -16.89 1.41 -29.75
C SER A 134 -17.01 0.16 -28.85
N SER A 135 -16.12 -0.82 -29.00
CA SER A 135 -16.10 -2.03 -28.18
C SER A 135 -14.70 -2.26 -27.62
N SER A 136 -14.47 -1.73 -26.42
CA SER A 136 -13.25 -1.98 -25.64
C SER A 136 -13.30 -3.41 -25.10
N SER A 137 -12.44 -4.32 -25.58
CA SER A 137 -12.40 -5.70 -25.12
C SER A 137 -11.64 -5.82 -23.80
N LEU A 138 -12.32 -6.29 -22.74
CA LEU A 138 -11.70 -6.63 -21.46
C LEU A 138 -10.91 -7.94 -21.57
N SER A 139 -9.71 -8.01 -20.98
CA SER A 139 -8.89 -9.23 -20.94
C SER A 139 -8.26 -9.42 -19.56
N ARG A 140 -8.43 -10.60 -18.96
CA ARG A 140 -7.75 -10.99 -17.71
C ARG A 140 -6.29 -11.34 -18.02
N LEU A 141 -5.35 -10.82 -17.25
CA LEU A 141 -3.91 -10.99 -17.45
C LEU A 141 -3.28 -11.95 -16.44
N THR A 142 -3.84 -12.07 -15.24
CA THR A 142 -3.33 -12.92 -14.16
C THR A 142 -4.40 -13.90 -13.66
N ASN A 143 -3.94 -14.95 -12.98
CA ASN A 143 -4.76 -15.90 -12.24
C ASN A 143 -3.96 -16.35 -11.01
N MET A 144 -3.73 -15.42 -10.08
CA MET A 144 -2.88 -15.64 -8.92
C MET A 144 -3.72 -15.66 -7.64
N GLU A 145 -3.47 -16.62 -6.75
CA GLU A 145 -4.16 -16.69 -5.47
C GLU A 145 -3.69 -15.58 -4.52
N GLY A 146 -4.27 -14.39 -4.65
CA GLY A 146 -4.36 -13.38 -3.61
C GLY A 146 -4.34 -11.94 -4.12
N VAL A 147 -4.08 -11.01 -3.21
CA VAL A 147 -4.39 -9.59 -3.43
C VAL A 147 -3.28 -8.85 -4.19
N GLU A 148 -3.44 -8.70 -5.50
CA GLU A 148 -2.55 -7.92 -6.36
C GLU A 148 -2.79 -6.41 -6.20
N GLN A 149 -1.73 -5.66 -5.90
CA GLN A 149 -1.75 -4.21 -5.65
C GLN A 149 -0.45 -3.55 -6.11
N GLU A 150 -0.36 -2.23 -5.98
CA GLU A 150 0.82 -1.41 -6.27
C GLU A 150 1.31 -1.57 -7.72
N LEU A 151 0.41 -1.41 -8.69
CA LEU A 151 0.76 -1.44 -10.11
C LEU A 151 1.80 -0.34 -10.43
N LYS A 152 2.91 -0.74 -11.05
CA LYS A 152 3.96 0.17 -11.53
C LYS A 152 4.44 -0.28 -12.92
N LEU A 153 4.51 0.64 -13.88
CA LEU A 153 5.06 0.35 -15.20
C LEU A 153 6.57 0.58 -15.20
N SER A 154 7.37 -0.45 -15.48
CA SER A 154 8.81 -0.31 -15.66
C SER A 154 9.16 0.18 -17.07
N SER A 155 10.35 0.77 -17.22
CA SER A 155 10.84 1.34 -18.48
C SER A 155 11.00 0.31 -19.62
N ASP A 156 11.13 -0.98 -19.29
CA ASP A 156 11.16 -2.10 -20.24
C ASP A 156 9.76 -2.61 -20.63
N GLY A 157 8.69 -1.94 -20.19
CA GLY A 157 7.31 -2.29 -20.55
C GLY A 157 6.77 -3.50 -19.81
N LYS A 158 7.23 -3.73 -18.57
CA LYS A 158 6.65 -4.75 -17.67
C LYS A 158 5.85 -4.07 -16.56
N VAL A 159 4.86 -4.79 -16.04
CA VAL A 159 4.05 -4.32 -14.93
C VAL A 159 4.53 -5.01 -13.66
N GLN A 160 4.96 -4.20 -12.70
CA GLN A 160 5.28 -4.66 -11.37
C GLN A 160 4.04 -4.60 -10.49
N THR A 161 3.80 -5.65 -9.72
CA THR A 161 2.72 -5.72 -8.74
C THR A 161 3.21 -6.43 -7.48
N THR A 162 2.61 -6.06 -6.36
CA THR A 162 2.90 -6.68 -5.07
C THR A 162 1.70 -7.49 -4.58
N GLN A 163 2.03 -8.62 -3.95
CA GLN A 163 1.11 -9.47 -3.21
C GLN A 163 1.85 -10.03 -1.99
N ARG A 164 2.47 -9.15 -1.19
CA ARG A 164 3.51 -9.47 -0.17
C ARG A 164 4.82 -10.02 -0.73
N ARG A 165 4.79 -10.47 -1.97
CA ARG A 165 5.93 -10.73 -2.85
C ARG A 165 5.88 -9.74 -4.01
N LEU A 166 6.93 -9.69 -4.82
CA LEU A 166 7.00 -8.81 -5.98
C LEU A 166 7.01 -9.64 -7.25
N PHE A 167 6.10 -9.30 -8.16
CA PHE A 167 5.94 -9.98 -9.45
C PHE A 167 6.08 -8.98 -10.60
N SER A 168 6.69 -9.45 -11.68
CA SER A 168 6.88 -8.73 -12.93
C SER A 168 6.10 -9.44 -14.04
N LEU A 169 5.07 -8.79 -14.56
CA LEU A 169 4.26 -9.26 -15.67
C LEU A 169 4.76 -8.66 -17.00
N ASP A 170 5.15 -9.53 -17.92
CA ASP A 170 5.43 -9.16 -19.31
C ASP A 170 4.14 -9.18 -20.12
N LEU A 171 3.68 -8.01 -20.56
CA LEU A 171 2.39 -7.85 -21.24
C LEU A 171 2.37 -8.40 -22.67
N THR A 172 3.53 -8.68 -23.27
CA THR A 172 3.61 -9.20 -24.64
C THR A 172 3.55 -10.72 -24.63
N THR A 173 4.23 -11.35 -23.67
CA THR A 173 4.32 -12.81 -23.56
C THR A 173 3.33 -13.41 -22.56
N GLY A 174 2.78 -12.60 -21.65
CA GLY A 174 1.98 -13.07 -20.51
C GLY A 174 2.82 -13.74 -19.41
N LYS A 175 4.16 -13.71 -19.52
CA LYS A 175 5.05 -14.34 -18.54
C LYS A 175 5.06 -13.54 -17.24
N ILE A 176 4.94 -14.25 -16.12
CA ILE A 176 5.07 -13.69 -14.77
C ILE A 176 6.36 -14.19 -14.15
N ASP A 177 7.19 -13.27 -13.71
CA ASP A 177 8.47 -13.50 -13.07
C ASP A 177 8.44 -13.00 -11.62
N ARG A 178 9.13 -13.68 -10.69
CA ARG A 178 9.20 -13.28 -9.27
C ARG A 178 10.50 -12.53 -8.98
N LEU A 179 10.37 -11.27 -8.56
CA LEU A 179 11.47 -10.45 -8.05
C LEU A 179 11.63 -10.69 -6.54
N GLY A 180 12.82 -10.41 -5.99
CA GLY A 180 13.12 -10.65 -4.58
C GLY A 180 12.93 -12.12 -4.18
N GLN A 181 13.24 -13.07 -5.05
CA GLN A 181 12.91 -14.49 -4.84
C GLN A 181 13.53 -15.06 -3.55
N ASN A 182 14.72 -14.59 -3.20
CA ASN A 182 15.49 -14.96 -2.01
C ASN A 182 15.25 -14.02 -0.81
N PHE A 183 14.32 -13.06 -0.92
CA PHE A 183 13.99 -12.17 0.18
C PHE A 183 13.00 -12.87 1.13
N ASP A 184 13.48 -13.28 2.31
CA ASP A 184 12.69 -14.03 3.30
C ASP A 184 11.58 -13.19 3.97
N GLY A 185 11.67 -11.86 3.88
CA GLY A 185 10.74 -10.93 4.49
C GLY A 185 9.42 -10.76 3.72
N VAL A 186 8.64 -9.75 4.09
CA VAL A 186 7.43 -9.35 3.34
C VAL A 186 7.73 -8.07 2.57
N ILE A 187 7.42 -8.06 1.27
CA ILE A 187 7.51 -6.86 0.43
C ILE A 187 6.21 -6.08 0.58
N THR A 188 6.30 -4.86 1.10
CA THR A 188 5.14 -3.98 1.34
C THR A 188 4.93 -2.96 0.25
N GLN A 189 5.98 -2.63 -0.52
CA GLN A 189 5.91 -1.68 -1.62
C GLN A 189 7.05 -1.92 -2.61
N CYS A 190 6.83 -1.52 -3.87
CA CYS A 190 7.83 -1.46 -4.92
C CYS A 190 7.83 -0.08 -5.60
N THR A 191 9.00 0.40 -6.00
CA THR A 191 9.17 1.53 -6.90
C THR A 191 10.10 1.13 -8.05
N VAL A 192 9.66 1.34 -9.29
CA VAL A 192 10.48 1.09 -10.49
C VAL A 192 11.58 2.15 -10.61
N LYS A 193 12.78 1.73 -11.00
CA LYS A 193 13.92 2.63 -11.19
C LYS A 193 13.96 3.16 -12.62
N SER A 194 14.46 4.39 -12.77
CA SER A 194 14.63 5.10 -14.04
C SER A 194 15.65 4.49 -15.02
N GLY A 195 16.45 3.52 -14.58
CA GLY A 195 17.43 2.79 -15.38
C GLY A 195 17.20 1.28 -15.45
N GLY A 196 16.02 0.79 -15.02
CA GLY A 196 15.77 -0.63 -14.81
C GLY A 196 16.05 -1.08 -13.36
N GLY A 197 15.42 -2.18 -12.99
CA GLY A 197 15.39 -2.67 -11.61
C GLY A 197 14.34 -1.97 -10.74
N VAL A 198 14.36 -2.29 -9.45
CA VAL A 198 13.35 -1.87 -8.47
C VAL A 198 13.97 -1.48 -7.14
N HIS A 199 13.39 -0.49 -6.48
CA HIS A 199 13.50 -0.30 -5.04
C HIS A 199 12.36 -1.07 -4.35
N ILE A 200 12.71 -1.88 -3.37
CA ILE A 200 11.83 -2.76 -2.61
C ILE A 200 11.75 -2.23 -1.19
N ILE A 201 10.55 -2.05 -0.67
CA ILE A 201 10.31 -1.79 0.74
C ILE A 201 9.92 -3.11 1.39
N GLY A 202 10.79 -3.60 2.26
CA GLY A 202 10.75 -4.98 2.76
C GLY A 202 10.82 -5.05 4.27
N GLN A 203 9.91 -5.78 4.88
CA GLN A 203 9.89 -6.07 6.31
C GLN A 203 10.74 -7.31 6.63
N LEU A 204 11.72 -7.14 7.52
CA LEU A 204 12.40 -8.22 8.25
C LEU A 204 12.32 -7.95 9.76
N GLY A 205 11.68 -8.85 10.48
CA GLY A 205 11.41 -8.68 11.90
C GLY A 205 10.61 -7.41 12.18
N LEU A 206 11.08 -6.62 13.16
CA LEU A 206 10.51 -5.30 13.50
C LEU A 206 10.75 -4.21 12.45
N ASN A 207 11.73 -4.34 11.56
CA ASN A 207 12.13 -3.24 10.68
C ASN A 207 11.56 -3.40 9.28
N VAL A 208 11.10 -2.29 8.69
CA VAL A 208 10.74 -2.20 7.27
C VAL A 208 11.78 -1.35 6.59
N GLN A 209 12.65 -1.94 5.79
CA GLN A 209 13.84 -1.30 5.23
C GLN A 209 13.76 -1.16 3.72
N VAL A 210 14.65 -0.34 3.16
CA VAL A 210 14.78 -0.17 1.71
C VAL A 210 15.82 -1.14 1.16
N TYR A 211 15.47 -1.82 0.07
CA TYR A 211 16.32 -2.73 -0.68
C TYR A 211 16.32 -2.31 -2.15
N THR A 212 17.34 -2.71 -2.90
CA THR A 212 17.40 -2.51 -4.35
C THR A 212 17.70 -3.83 -5.02
N GLN A 213 17.04 -4.10 -6.14
CA GLN A 213 17.32 -5.23 -7.02
C GLN A 213 17.45 -4.71 -8.45
N GLU A 214 18.58 -4.98 -9.10
CA GLU A 214 18.89 -4.47 -10.45
C GLU A 214 18.21 -5.29 -11.54
N SER A 215 18.27 -6.62 -11.42
CA SER A 215 17.62 -7.55 -12.33
C SER A 215 16.99 -8.73 -11.58
N ILE A 216 16.17 -9.51 -12.27
CA ILE A 216 15.56 -10.73 -11.73
C ILE A 216 16.59 -11.75 -11.23
N ALA A 217 17.78 -11.78 -11.84
CA ALA A 217 18.84 -12.73 -11.48
C ALA A 217 19.60 -12.32 -10.21
N ASP A 218 19.50 -11.05 -9.82
CA ASP A 218 20.22 -10.51 -8.67
C ASP A 218 19.42 -10.66 -7.38
N ASP A 219 20.12 -10.71 -6.25
CA ASP A 219 19.47 -10.63 -4.94
C ASP A 219 19.02 -9.20 -4.61
N ALA A 220 18.02 -9.08 -3.74
CA ALA A 220 17.62 -7.80 -3.18
C ALA A 220 18.64 -7.36 -2.12
N ILE A 221 19.33 -6.25 -2.35
CA ILE A 221 20.39 -5.73 -1.48
C ILE A 221 19.85 -4.59 -0.60
N GLN A 222 19.96 -4.75 0.72
CA GLN A 222 19.55 -3.74 1.68
C GLN A 222 20.39 -2.45 1.51
N GLN A 223 19.71 -1.32 1.44
CA GLN A 223 20.32 -0.01 1.35
C GLN A 223 20.68 0.52 2.74
N ARG A 224 21.75 1.32 2.83
CA ARG A 224 22.23 1.85 4.11
C ARG A 224 21.32 2.99 4.59
N GLY A 225 20.43 2.66 5.54
CA GLY A 225 19.51 3.60 6.18
C GLY A 225 19.43 3.41 7.69
N SER A 226 18.71 4.31 8.37
CA SER A 226 18.39 4.17 9.79
C SER A 226 17.47 2.97 10.01
N ASN A 227 17.61 2.25 11.13
CA ASN A 227 16.66 1.21 11.51
C ASN A 227 15.30 1.83 11.89
N GLY A 228 14.22 1.28 11.34
CA GLY A 228 12.86 1.78 11.54
C GLY A 228 11.92 1.21 10.50
N THR A 229 10.89 1.98 10.21
CA THR A 229 9.86 1.66 9.24
C THR A 229 9.84 2.71 8.14
N TYR A 230 10.24 2.32 6.93
CA TYR A 230 10.11 3.11 5.71
C TYR A 230 8.77 2.79 5.03
N GLU A 231 8.05 3.82 4.60
CA GLU A 231 6.74 3.71 3.94
C GLU A 231 6.64 4.73 2.80
N ARG A 232 5.71 4.51 1.86
CA ARG A 232 5.38 5.46 0.79
C ARG A 232 6.63 5.94 0.05
N PHE A 233 7.54 5.01 -0.22
CA PHE A 233 8.80 5.30 -0.87
C PHE A 233 8.56 5.70 -2.32
N SER A 234 9.31 6.69 -2.80
CA SER A 234 9.23 7.17 -4.17
C SER A 234 10.61 7.64 -4.62
N SER A 235 10.89 7.48 -5.91
CA SER A 235 12.12 7.95 -6.56
C SER A 235 11.78 8.69 -7.84
N LEU A 236 12.60 9.68 -8.20
CA LEU A 236 12.45 10.39 -9.47
C LEU A 236 12.66 9.45 -10.68
N SER A 237 11.58 9.19 -11.41
CA SER A 237 11.53 8.24 -12.53
C SER A 237 12.33 8.64 -13.77
N HIS A 238 12.83 9.87 -13.85
CA HIS A 238 13.60 10.38 -15.00
C HIS A 238 15.07 10.69 -14.68
N GLN A 239 15.50 10.49 -13.42
CA GLN A 239 16.86 10.79 -12.99
C GLN A 239 17.46 9.58 -12.25
N PRO A 240 18.26 8.74 -12.92
CA PRO A 240 18.97 7.64 -12.27
C PRO A 240 19.83 8.15 -11.11
N GLY A 241 19.65 7.55 -9.93
CA GLY A 241 20.33 7.97 -8.71
C GLY A 241 19.88 9.32 -8.15
N GLY A 242 18.79 9.90 -8.67
CA GLY A 242 18.23 11.15 -8.18
C GLY A 242 17.55 11.05 -6.81
N PRO A 243 16.97 12.16 -6.33
CA PRO A 243 16.34 12.23 -5.03
C PRO A 243 15.24 11.19 -4.81
N VAL A 244 15.13 10.77 -3.55
CA VAL A 244 14.09 9.85 -3.07
C VAL A 244 13.33 10.49 -1.93
N ALA A 245 12.02 10.31 -1.92
CA ALA A 245 11.13 10.76 -0.85
C ALA A 245 10.39 9.58 -0.24
N PHE A 246 10.24 9.60 1.08
CA PHE A 246 9.63 8.50 1.84
C PHE A 246 9.08 9.00 3.17
N VAL A 247 8.14 8.25 3.74
CA VAL A 247 7.74 8.40 5.14
C VAL A 247 8.63 7.49 5.99
N PHE A 248 9.14 8.00 7.11
CA PHE A 248 9.94 7.21 8.04
C PHE A 248 9.52 7.43 9.49
N SER A 249 9.56 6.35 10.27
CA SER A 249 9.40 6.35 11.72
C SER A 249 10.32 5.33 12.37
N SER A 250 10.59 5.53 13.65
CA SER A 250 11.22 4.56 14.54
C SER A 250 10.58 4.69 15.93
N PHE A 251 10.95 3.85 16.88
CA PHE A 251 10.53 4.00 18.28
C PHE A 251 10.66 5.42 18.86
N GLU A 252 11.64 6.19 18.38
CA GLU A 252 11.95 7.54 18.88
C GLU A 252 11.46 8.66 17.94
N LYS A 253 11.12 8.32 16.70
CA LYS A 253 10.79 9.30 15.65
C LYS A 253 9.36 9.08 15.15
N PRO A 254 8.45 10.06 15.31
CA PRO A 254 7.13 9.97 14.71
C PRO A 254 7.23 10.00 13.18
N LYS A 255 6.14 9.57 12.51
CA LYS A 255 6.05 9.56 11.05
C LYS A 255 6.17 10.97 10.50
N GLU A 256 7.25 11.23 9.76
CA GLU A 256 7.42 12.45 8.98
C GLU A 256 7.80 12.07 7.53
N VAL A 257 7.62 13.00 6.60
CA VAL A 257 8.12 12.87 5.22
C VAL A 257 9.58 13.29 5.20
N TYR A 258 10.43 12.46 4.61
CA TYR A 258 11.85 12.68 4.44
C TYR A 258 12.21 12.78 2.97
N LEU A 259 13.22 13.60 2.67
CA LEU A 259 13.86 13.71 1.38
C LEU A 259 15.36 13.38 1.53
N ALA A 260 15.86 12.51 0.67
CA ALA A 260 17.29 12.27 0.49
C ALA A 260 17.70 12.59 -0.95
N ASP A 261 18.90 13.11 -1.15
CA ASP A 261 19.42 13.46 -2.47
C ASP A 261 19.66 12.23 -3.36
N SER A 262 19.86 11.06 -2.75
CA SER A 262 19.92 9.76 -3.44
C SER A 262 19.61 8.60 -2.48
N ILE A 263 19.46 7.40 -3.03
CA ILE A 263 19.26 6.15 -2.28
C ILE A 263 20.44 5.80 -1.34
N ASP A 264 21.66 6.21 -1.67
CA ASP A 264 22.84 5.93 -0.83
C ASP A 264 22.94 6.87 0.39
N GLN A 265 22.07 7.88 0.45
CA GLN A 265 22.05 8.94 1.45
C GLN A 265 20.85 8.88 2.41
N LEU A 266 20.18 7.73 2.53
CA LEU A 266 19.03 7.58 3.45
C LEU A 266 19.39 7.91 4.91
N MET A 267 20.62 7.62 5.34
CA MET A 267 21.10 7.96 6.69
C MET A 267 21.14 9.47 6.98
N SER A 268 21.35 10.30 5.94
CA SER A 268 21.41 11.76 6.03
C SER A 268 20.14 12.45 5.50
N ALA A 269 19.07 11.68 5.26
CA ALA A 269 17.80 12.21 4.80
C ALA A 269 17.26 13.27 5.77
N LYS A 270 16.64 14.31 5.22
CA LYS A 270 16.08 15.43 5.99
C LYS A 270 14.58 15.30 6.05
N ALA A 271 13.99 15.41 7.25
CA ALA A 271 12.56 15.58 7.39
C ALA A 271 12.15 16.92 6.77
N ILE A 272 11.17 16.90 5.88
CA ILE A 272 10.58 18.09 5.24
C ILE A 272 9.21 18.46 5.83
N THR A 273 8.70 17.63 6.73
CA THR A 273 7.52 17.91 7.55
C THR A 273 7.87 17.89 9.03
N ASN A 274 7.02 18.50 9.84
CA ASN A 274 7.10 18.49 11.30
C ASN A 274 5.70 18.43 11.92
N ASN A 275 4.86 17.54 11.37
CA ASN A 275 3.44 17.47 11.71
C ASN A 275 3.21 16.96 13.15
N ASN A 276 4.19 16.25 13.72
CA ASN A 276 4.08 15.62 15.02
C ASN A 276 4.84 16.36 16.13
N VAL A 277 5.22 17.63 15.92
CA VAL A 277 6.01 18.40 16.89
C VAL A 277 5.38 18.42 18.29
N LEU A 278 4.06 18.58 18.39
CA LEU A 278 3.35 18.58 19.67
C LEU A 278 3.44 17.24 20.39
N PHE A 279 3.56 16.15 19.65
CA PHE A 279 3.73 14.81 20.20
C PHE A 279 5.13 14.64 20.79
N THR A 280 6.16 15.12 20.09
CA THR A 280 7.56 15.06 20.55
C THR A 280 7.85 15.89 21.81
N GLN A 281 6.98 16.84 22.15
CA GLN A 281 7.09 17.66 23.36
C GLN A 281 6.52 16.98 24.62
N ARG A 282 5.84 15.85 24.48
CA ARG A 282 5.27 15.10 25.61
C ARG A 282 6.31 14.19 26.24
N ASN A 283 6.06 13.78 27.47
CA ASN A 283 6.82 12.72 28.11
C ASN A 283 6.38 11.37 27.51
N LEU A 284 7.09 10.93 26.47
CA LEU A 284 6.75 9.72 25.72
C LEU A 284 7.23 8.45 26.45
N PRO A 285 6.54 7.30 26.23
CA PRO A 285 7.04 6.01 26.68
C PRO A 285 8.45 5.75 26.14
N GLN A 286 9.26 5.05 26.92
CA GLN A 286 10.53 4.54 26.42
C GLN A 286 10.27 3.19 25.74
N VAL A 287 10.43 3.14 24.43
CA VAL A 287 10.09 1.96 23.62
C VAL A 287 11.35 1.21 23.20
N LYS A 288 11.33 -0.12 23.28
CA LYS A 288 12.46 -0.98 22.92
C LYS A 288 11.99 -2.27 22.25
N ALA A 289 12.82 -2.81 21.38
CA ALA A 289 12.67 -4.20 20.95
C ALA A 289 12.88 -5.14 22.14
N TYR A 290 12.03 -6.16 22.26
CA TYR A 290 12.11 -7.17 23.30
C TYR A 290 12.15 -8.55 22.66
N TYR A 291 13.13 -9.36 23.09
CA TYR A 291 13.40 -10.68 22.52
C TYR A 291 13.24 -11.75 23.59
N TRP A 292 12.61 -12.87 23.22
CA TRP A 292 12.54 -14.04 24.08
C TRP A 292 12.65 -15.32 23.26
N LYS A 293 13.10 -16.38 23.93
CA LYS A 293 13.18 -17.71 23.33
C LYS A 293 11.92 -18.48 23.65
N ASN A 294 11.24 -19.00 22.62
CA ASN A 294 10.11 -19.90 22.81
C ASN A 294 10.62 -21.23 23.40
N THR A 295 10.01 -21.68 24.49
CA THR A 295 10.44 -22.90 25.20
C THR A 295 10.05 -24.18 24.48
N ALA A 296 9.05 -24.15 23.58
CA ALA A 296 8.58 -25.32 22.86
C ALA A 296 9.50 -25.74 21.70
N ASP A 297 10.13 -24.77 21.03
CA ASP A 297 10.88 -25.01 19.79
C ASP A 297 12.17 -24.18 19.69
N ASN A 298 12.56 -23.48 20.75
CA ASN A 298 13.78 -22.70 20.85
C ASN A 298 13.90 -21.53 19.87
N GLN A 299 12.84 -21.16 19.13
CA GLN A 299 12.88 -20.02 18.23
C GLN A 299 12.92 -18.71 19.01
N VAL A 300 13.78 -17.78 18.57
CA VAL A 300 13.77 -16.40 19.10
C VAL A 300 12.59 -15.67 18.48
N ILE A 301 11.76 -15.10 19.32
CA ILE A 301 10.62 -14.26 18.96
C ILE A 301 10.94 -12.85 19.47
N GLU A 302 10.48 -11.83 18.74
CA GLU A 302 10.60 -10.45 19.16
C GLU A 302 9.25 -9.73 19.22
N GLY A 303 9.24 -8.57 19.85
CA GLY A 303 8.09 -7.70 19.99
C GLY A 303 8.52 -6.31 20.42
N VAL A 304 7.55 -5.44 20.65
CA VAL A 304 7.77 -4.06 21.07
C VAL A 304 7.38 -3.91 22.54
N LEU A 305 8.26 -3.36 23.36
CA LEU A 305 8.04 -3.13 24.78
C LEU A 305 8.06 -1.64 25.09
N HIS A 306 6.94 -1.14 25.61
CA HIS A 306 6.76 0.25 26.01
C HIS A 306 6.83 0.36 27.53
N TYR A 307 7.84 1.06 28.03
CA TYR A 307 7.90 1.43 29.44
C TYR A 307 7.16 2.75 29.66
N PRO A 308 6.44 2.90 30.78
CA PRO A 308 5.90 4.18 31.17
C PRO A 308 6.98 5.26 31.22
N PRO A 309 6.64 6.52 30.92
CA PRO A 309 7.60 7.61 30.91
C PRO A 309 8.37 7.72 32.24
N GLY A 310 9.70 7.68 32.18
CA GLY A 310 10.59 7.74 33.35
C GLY A 310 10.70 6.45 34.18
N LYS A 311 10.01 5.36 33.81
CA LYS A 311 9.91 4.12 34.61
C LYS A 311 10.68 2.93 34.04
N SER A 312 11.64 3.14 33.15
CA SER A 312 12.32 2.04 32.45
C SER A 312 13.19 1.12 33.31
N ASN A 313 13.52 1.55 34.53
CA ASN A 313 14.25 0.76 35.52
C ASN A 313 13.35 0.25 36.66
N GLU A 314 12.05 0.58 36.64
CA GLU A 314 11.10 0.09 37.65
C GLU A 314 10.80 -1.40 37.43
N LYS A 315 10.53 -2.10 38.54
CA LYS A 315 10.10 -3.51 38.54
C LYS A 315 8.64 -3.59 38.97
N ASN A 316 8.00 -4.72 38.67
CA ASN A 316 6.62 -5.02 39.07
C ASN A 316 5.58 -4.01 38.56
N LEU A 317 5.81 -3.45 37.37
CA LEU A 317 4.81 -2.64 36.67
C LEU A 317 3.64 -3.53 36.21
N PRO A 318 2.39 -3.02 36.23
CA PRO A 318 1.27 -3.75 35.67
C PRO A 318 1.49 -3.94 34.16
N LEU A 319 1.37 -5.18 33.68
CA LEU A 319 1.61 -5.55 32.29
C LEU A 319 0.28 -5.58 31.51
N LEU A 320 0.26 -4.84 30.39
CA LEU A 320 -0.72 -5.00 29.33
C LEU A 320 -0.06 -5.72 28.15
N VAL A 321 -0.61 -6.86 27.73
CA VAL A 321 -0.20 -7.52 26.48
C VAL A 321 -1.17 -7.08 25.40
N LEU A 322 -0.69 -6.28 24.45
CA LEU A 322 -1.48 -5.75 23.36
C LEU A 322 -1.20 -6.52 22.07
N ILE A 323 -2.15 -7.36 21.65
CA ILE A 323 -1.99 -8.26 20.50
C ILE A 323 -2.46 -7.53 19.23
N HIS A 324 -1.59 -7.44 18.23
CA HIS A 324 -1.95 -6.84 16.95
C HIS A 324 -2.99 -7.68 16.19
N GLY A 325 -3.72 -7.04 15.27
CA GLY A 325 -4.64 -7.72 14.37
C GLY A 325 -3.93 -8.56 13.31
N GLY A 326 -4.66 -9.03 12.31
CA GLY A 326 -4.09 -9.85 11.25
C GLY A 326 -5.02 -9.94 10.04
N PRO A 327 -4.94 -11.03 9.24
CA PRO A 327 -4.13 -12.22 9.51
C PRO A 327 -2.61 -12.03 9.29
N ASN A 328 -2.20 -10.98 8.57
CA ASN A 328 -0.80 -10.78 8.16
C ASN A 328 -0.30 -9.38 8.59
N ALA A 329 -0.03 -9.20 9.88
CA ALA A 329 0.53 -7.96 10.43
C ALA A 329 1.63 -8.27 11.44
N ALA A 330 2.35 -7.23 11.86
CA ALA A 330 3.32 -7.27 12.94
C ALA A 330 3.35 -5.91 13.63
N SER A 331 3.74 -5.90 14.90
CA SER A 331 4.22 -4.69 15.56
C SER A 331 5.62 -4.38 15.05
N LEU A 332 5.87 -3.10 14.69
CA LEU A 332 7.07 -2.67 13.98
C LEU A 332 7.90 -1.68 14.82
N ASN A 333 9.13 -1.43 14.37
CA ASN A 333 9.98 -0.35 14.86
C ASN A 333 9.48 1.00 14.32
N GLU A 334 8.40 1.48 14.92
CA GLU A 334 7.80 2.76 14.62
C GLU A 334 7.09 3.31 15.87
N LEU A 335 6.83 4.61 15.85
CA LEU A 335 6.04 5.27 16.87
C LEU A 335 4.59 5.33 16.40
N GLN A 336 3.73 4.52 17.04
CA GLN A 336 2.29 4.51 16.79
C GLN A 336 1.54 5.21 17.93
N ALA A 337 0.70 6.17 17.55
CA ALA A 337 -0.25 6.85 18.43
C ALA A 337 -1.51 7.20 17.63
N ASN A 338 -2.27 6.18 17.25
CA ASN A 338 -3.46 6.32 16.40
C ASN A 338 -4.67 5.70 17.12
N TRP A 339 -5.84 5.75 16.48
CA TRP A 339 -7.10 5.34 17.09
C TRP A 339 -7.21 3.83 17.35
N ASN A 340 -6.39 2.99 16.70
CA ASN A 340 -6.46 1.53 16.81
C ASN A 340 -5.26 0.89 17.52
N ASN A 341 -4.15 1.62 17.74
CA ASN A 341 -3.05 1.20 18.61
C ASN A 341 -2.93 2.10 19.85
N TRP A 342 -3.15 1.47 20.99
CA TRP A 342 -3.29 2.08 22.31
C TRP A 342 -2.05 1.85 23.18
N ALA A 343 -0.98 1.23 22.67
CA ALA A 343 0.22 0.93 23.44
C ALA A 343 0.85 2.18 24.07
N THR A 344 1.05 3.22 23.26
CA THR A 344 1.63 4.48 23.72
C THR A 344 0.78 5.14 24.81
N ILE A 345 -0.55 5.16 24.63
CA ILE A 345 -1.49 5.75 25.60
C ILE A 345 -1.51 4.95 26.90
N ALA A 346 -1.63 3.62 26.83
CA ALA A 346 -1.64 2.76 28.00
C ALA A 346 -0.31 2.87 28.77
N ALA A 347 0.83 2.98 28.08
CA ALA A 347 2.12 3.19 28.72
C ALA A 347 2.20 4.54 29.45
N THR A 348 1.64 5.61 28.88
CA THR A 348 1.55 6.90 29.59
C THR A 348 0.67 6.85 30.84
N GLU A 349 -0.29 5.93 30.90
CA GLU A 349 -1.14 5.67 32.07
C GLU A 349 -0.49 4.70 33.09
N GLY A 350 0.81 4.40 32.94
CA GLY A 350 1.58 3.64 33.93
C GLY A 350 1.67 2.13 33.67
N TRP A 351 1.17 1.64 32.54
CA TRP A 351 1.29 0.23 32.15
C TRP A 351 2.63 -0.07 31.46
N LEU A 352 3.26 -1.18 31.80
CA LEU A 352 4.23 -1.80 30.90
C LEU A 352 3.43 -2.43 29.77
N VAL A 353 3.68 -2.07 28.50
CA VAL A 353 2.93 -2.63 27.37
C VAL A 353 3.84 -3.47 26.50
N LEU A 354 3.47 -4.73 26.28
CA LEU A 354 4.14 -5.64 25.36
C LEU A 354 3.24 -5.86 24.12
N GLU A 355 3.79 -5.57 22.94
CA GLU A 355 3.20 -5.92 21.65
C GLU A 355 3.99 -7.07 21.00
N PRO A 356 3.58 -8.34 21.18
CA PRO A 356 4.35 -9.48 20.72
C PRO A 356 4.09 -9.79 19.23
N ASN A 357 5.13 -10.14 18.48
CA ASN A 357 4.97 -10.74 17.15
C ASN A 357 4.92 -12.27 17.28
N TYR A 358 3.72 -12.79 17.47
CA TYR A 358 3.46 -14.22 17.65
C TYR A 358 3.56 -15.00 16.32
N ARG A 359 3.55 -16.34 16.38
CA ARG A 359 3.50 -17.20 15.17
C ARG A 359 2.28 -16.82 14.32
N GLY A 360 2.49 -16.46 13.07
CA GLY A 360 1.47 -15.81 12.24
C GLY A 360 1.74 -14.34 11.94
N SER A 361 2.70 -13.71 12.61
CA SER A 361 3.12 -12.33 12.27
C SER A 361 3.98 -12.31 11.01
N THR A 362 3.96 -11.18 10.30
CA THR A 362 4.80 -10.92 9.13
C THR A 362 6.26 -10.63 9.53
N GLY A 363 7.19 -10.77 8.57
CA GLY A 363 8.61 -10.41 8.75
C GLY A 363 9.53 -11.55 9.20
N TYR A 364 9.01 -12.78 9.37
CA TYR A 364 9.77 -13.95 9.86
C TYR A 364 9.72 -15.17 8.90
N GLY A 365 9.39 -14.93 7.62
CA GLY A 365 9.26 -15.97 6.59
C GLY A 365 7.88 -16.65 6.54
N ASP A 366 7.56 -17.24 5.39
CA ASP A 366 6.24 -17.82 5.10
C ASP A 366 5.90 -19.00 6.04
N LYS A 367 6.92 -19.75 6.48
CA LYS A 367 6.73 -20.82 7.47
C LYS A 367 6.21 -20.27 8.80
N PHE A 368 6.82 -19.21 9.33
CA PHE A 368 6.37 -18.62 10.60
C PHE A 368 4.99 -17.99 10.46
N LEU A 369 4.70 -17.39 9.30
CA LEU A 369 3.39 -16.85 8.96
C LEU A 369 2.31 -17.94 8.93
N GLY A 370 2.62 -19.11 8.36
CA GLY A 370 1.68 -20.25 8.26
C GLY A 370 1.45 -21.02 9.57
N GLU A 371 2.20 -20.71 10.64
CA GLU A 371 2.16 -21.44 11.90
C GLU A 371 1.15 -20.89 12.92
N LEU A 372 0.27 -19.97 12.51
CA LEU A 372 -0.82 -19.47 13.35
C LEU A 372 -1.74 -20.63 13.76
N ARG A 373 -1.66 -21.04 15.03
CA ARG A 373 -2.48 -22.14 15.55
C ARG A 373 -3.85 -21.60 15.99
N LEU A 374 -4.86 -21.80 15.16
CA LEU A 374 -6.25 -21.65 15.57
C LEU A 374 -6.64 -22.85 16.45
N ARG A 375 -6.48 -22.71 17.76
CA ARG A 375 -7.18 -23.60 18.69
C ARG A 375 -8.53 -22.99 18.96
N LEU A 376 -9.56 -23.46 18.25
CA LEU A 376 -10.95 -23.15 18.60
C LEU A 376 -11.13 -23.58 20.05
N LEU A 377 -11.22 -22.60 20.96
CA LEU A 377 -11.68 -22.86 22.31
C LEU A 377 -13.17 -23.19 22.15
N SER A 378 -13.50 -24.49 22.19
CA SER A 378 -14.89 -24.91 22.38
C SER A 378 -15.35 -24.30 23.71
N LEU A 379 -16.27 -23.34 23.63
CA LEU A 379 -16.99 -22.79 24.78
C LEU A 379 -17.96 -23.82 25.35
#